data_AF-A0A832CI27-F1
#
_entry.id   AF-A0A832CI27-F1
#
_cell.length_a   1.000
_cell.length_b   1.000
_cell.length_c   1.000
_cell.angle_alpha   90.00
_cell.angle_beta   90.00
_cell.angle_gamma   90.00
#
_symmetry.space_group_name_H-M   'P 1'
#
loop_
_entity.id
_entity.type
_entity.pdbx_description
1 polymer ?
#
loop_
_entity_poly.entity_id
_entity_poly.type
_entity_poly.pdbx_seq_one_letter_code
_entity_poly.pdbx_strand_id
1 'polypeptide(L)'
;MSRVVDVWILAGKALLTGQRSTLWGLLGVVTIKKYFLFSTAGAYYRISPVHCFESCLDVEGISTADGAKVHLWQWWRGDNQRWRFLTP
;
A
#
# COMPACT_ATOMS: atom_id res chain seq x y z
N MET A 1 -5.47 -16.15 -2.03
CA MET A 1 -6.37 -15.55 -1.01
C MET A 1 -6.00 -14.08 -0.86
N SER A 2 -6.97 -13.17 -0.94
CA SER A 2 -6.77 -11.73 -0.72
C SER A 2 -7.12 -11.37 0.71
N ARG A 3 -6.25 -10.63 1.41
CA ARG A 3 -6.54 -10.10 2.74
C ARG A 3 -6.76 -8.58 2.64
N VAL A 4 -7.87 -8.09 3.17
CA VAL A 4 -8.04 -6.65 3.41
C VAL A 4 -7.17 -6.29 4.59
N VAL A 5 -6.33 -5.26 4.42
CA VAL A 5 -5.60 -4.67 5.53
C VAL A 5 -5.97 -3.21 5.64
N ASP A 6 -6.24 -2.76 6.87
CA ASP A 6 -6.36 -1.34 7.15
C ASP A 6 -4.93 -0.77 7.18
N VAL A 7 -4.56 -0.04 6.13
CA VAL A 7 -3.31 0.73 6.09
C VAL A 7 -3.63 2.14 6.58
N TRP A 8 -3.19 2.47 7.79
CA TRP A 8 -3.30 3.81 8.35
C TRP A 8 -2.15 4.67 7.83
N ILE A 9 -2.37 5.38 6.72
CA ILE A 9 -1.45 6.44 6.30
C ILE A 9 -1.87 7.72 7.00
N LEU A 10 -1.39 7.93 8.25
CA LEU A 10 -1.32 9.29 8.79
C LEU A 10 -0.16 9.97 8.06
N ALA A 11 -0.33 11.24 7.71
CA ALA A 11 0.72 12.07 7.13
C ALA A 11 2.06 11.88 7.88
N GLY A 12 2.94 11.02 7.35
CA GLY A 12 4.26 10.72 7.91
C GLY A 12 4.38 9.63 9.00
N LYS A 13 3.31 8.92 9.42
CA LYS A 13 3.44 7.77 10.35
C LYS A 13 2.47 6.63 10.03
N ALA A 14 2.99 5.48 9.65
CA ALA A 14 2.21 4.25 9.54
C ALA A 14 1.92 3.68 10.93
N LEU A 15 0.64 3.52 11.31
CA LEU A 15 0.25 2.71 12.47
C LEU A 15 0.09 1.26 12.03
N LEU A 16 0.71 0.34 12.79
CA LEU A 16 0.68 -1.10 12.53
C LEU A 16 -0.74 -1.68 12.59
N THR A 17 -0.98 -2.70 11.76
CA THR A 17 -2.22 -3.48 11.74
C THR A 17 -2.60 -3.99 13.14
N GLY A 18 -3.78 -3.62 13.63
CA GLY A 18 -4.34 -4.07 14.92
C GLY A 18 -4.47 -3.00 15.99
N GLN A 19 -3.92 -1.80 15.79
CA GLN A 19 -4.19 -0.65 16.66
C GLN A 19 -5.58 -0.07 16.33
N ARG A 20 -6.52 -0.13 17.28
CA ARG A 20 -7.79 0.62 17.18
C ARG A 20 -7.45 2.11 17.29
N SER A 21 -7.65 2.85 16.21
CA SER A 21 -7.52 4.30 16.19
C SER A 21 -8.66 4.93 17.01
N THR A 22 -8.43 5.23 18.28
CA THR A 22 -9.22 6.24 18.99
C THR A 22 -8.39 7.51 19.06
N LEU A 23 -8.37 8.27 17.97
CA LEU A 23 -7.73 9.59 17.94
C LEU A 23 -8.82 10.67 17.92
N TRP A 24 -9.40 10.95 19.09
CA TRP A 24 -10.13 12.19 19.33
C TRP A 24 -9.09 13.30 19.49
N GLY A 25 -8.91 14.17 18.48
CA GLY A 25 -8.15 15.40 18.71
C GLY A 25 -7.34 16.02 17.57
N LEU A 26 -7.61 15.74 16.28
CA LEU A 26 -7.15 16.65 15.23
C LEU A 26 -8.32 17.11 14.37
N LEU A 27 -8.51 18.43 14.32
CA LEU A 27 -9.46 19.15 13.48
C LEU A 27 -9.08 18.99 11.99
N GLY A 28 -9.41 17.84 11.42
CA GLY A 28 -9.22 17.57 10.00
C GLY A 28 -9.72 16.18 9.64
N VAL A 29 -10.45 16.08 8.53
CA VAL A 29 -10.94 14.81 7.98
C VAL A 29 -9.76 13.86 7.77
N VAL A 30 -9.67 12.80 8.59
CA VAL A 30 -8.72 11.71 8.35
C VAL A 30 -9.23 10.93 7.14
N THR A 31 -8.56 11.07 5.99
CA THR A 31 -8.87 10.25 4.84
C THR A 31 -8.20 8.89 5.01
N ILE A 32 -8.99 7.88 5.35
CA ILE A 32 -8.53 6.49 5.36
C ILE A 32 -8.52 5.99 3.91
N LYS A 33 -7.38 5.47 3.46
CA LYS A 33 -7.28 4.73 2.19
C LYS A 33 -7.11 3.25 2.49
N LYS A 34 -8.04 2.42 2.00
CA LYS A 34 -8.00 0.97 2.17
C LYS A 34 -7.39 0.30 0.95
N TYR A 35 -6.61 -0.75 1.21
CA TYR A 35 -5.96 -1.55 0.18
C TYR A 35 -6.14 -3.05 0.43
N PHE A 36 -6.19 -3.81 -0.65
CA PHE A 36 -6.05 -5.26 -0.62
C PHE A 36 -4.58 -5.65 -0.78
N LEU A 37 -4.16 -6.66 -0.01
CA LEU A 37 -2.92 -7.39 -0.28
C LEU A 37 -3.25 -8.70 -0.97
N PHE A 38 -2.70 -8.86 -2.17
CA PHE A 38 -2.72 -10.12 -2.91
C PHE A 38 -1.33 -10.73 -2.85
N SER A 39 -1.21 -11.94 -2.30
CA SER A 39 0.07 -12.65 -2.33
C SER A 39 0.50 -12.91 -3.77
N THR A 40 1.76 -12.64 -4.08
CA THR A 40 2.43 -13.09 -5.31
C THR A 40 3.45 -14.18 -4.96
N ALA A 41 4.35 -14.54 -5.87
CA ALA A 41 5.44 -15.47 -5.58
C ALA A 41 6.44 -14.88 -4.57
N GLY A 42 7.12 -15.73 -3.79
CA GLY A 42 8.35 -15.38 -3.05
C GLY A 42 8.20 -14.35 -1.91
N ALA A 43 7.14 -14.44 -1.10
CA ALA A 43 6.85 -13.49 0.00
C ALA A 43 6.61 -12.03 -0.45
N TYR A 44 6.30 -11.82 -1.73
CA TYR A 44 5.88 -10.53 -2.26
C TYR A 44 4.36 -10.40 -2.29
N TYR A 45 3.90 -9.16 -2.35
CA TYR A 45 2.50 -8.78 -2.41
C TYR A 45 2.26 -7.73 -3.50
N ARG A 46 1.11 -7.85 -4.16
CA ARG A 46 0.49 -6.74 -4.90
C ARG A 46 -0.40 -5.96 -3.94
N ILE A 47 -0.20 -4.65 -3.90
CA ILE A 47 -0.99 -3.70 -3.09
C ILE A 47 -1.95 -2.96 -4.03
N SER A 48 -3.26 -3.18 -3.89
CA SER A 48 -4.27 -2.60 -4.79
C SER A 48 -5.33 -1.81 -4.02
N PRO A 49 -5.80 -0.64 -4.53
CA PRO A 49 -6.91 0.08 -3.93
C PRO A 49 -8.18 -0.79 -3.85
N VAL A 50 -8.95 -0.65 -2.78
CA VAL A 50 -10.20 -1.44 -2.64
C VAL A 50 -11.25 -1.15 -3.71
N HIS A 51 -11.22 0.05 -4.31
CA HIS A 51 -12.17 0.48 -5.33
C HIS A 51 -11.65 0.32 -6.77
N CYS A 52 -10.41 -0.15 -6.94
CA CYS A 52 -9.81 -0.35 -8.26
C CYS A 52 -8.78 -1.48 -8.19
N PHE A 53 -9.28 -2.71 -8.06
CA PHE A 53 -8.46 -3.91 -7.85
C PHE A 53 -7.63 -4.33 -9.07
N GLU A 54 -7.89 -3.74 -10.24
CA GLU A 54 -7.12 -3.92 -11.48
C GLU A 54 -5.85 -3.07 -11.51
N SER A 55 -5.77 -2.04 -10.65
CA SER A 55 -4.56 -1.23 -10.46
C SER A 55 -3.79 -1.63 -9.21
N CYS A 56 -2.52 -1.27 -9.15
CA CYS A 56 -1.67 -1.50 -8.00
C CYS A 56 -0.61 -0.43 -7.84
N LEU A 57 0.01 -0.43 -6.66
CA LEU A 57 1.18 0.37 -6.36
C LEU A 57 2.36 -0.06 -7.26
N ASP A 58 2.92 0.89 -8.00
CA ASP A 58 3.91 0.70 -9.06
C ASP A 58 5.02 1.76 -8.95
N VAL A 59 6.28 1.37 -9.13
CA VAL A 59 7.41 2.33 -9.26
C VAL A 59 7.50 2.81 -10.70
N GLU A 60 7.38 4.13 -10.88
CA GLU A 60 7.33 4.78 -12.20
C GLU A 60 8.56 4.42 -13.05
N GLY A 61 8.30 3.98 -14.28
CA GLY A 61 9.35 3.64 -15.25
C GLY A 61 10.25 2.47 -14.86
N ILE A 62 9.86 1.63 -13.89
CA ILE A 62 10.71 0.53 -13.36
C ILE A 62 12.02 1.10 -12.79
N SER A 63 11.99 2.34 -12.31
CA SER A 63 13.19 3.03 -11.83
C SER A 63 13.78 2.34 -10.59
N THR A 64 15.10 2.22 -10.58
CA THR A 64 15.89 1.78 -9.42
C THR A 64 16.52 2.95 -8.66
N ALA A 65 16.27 4.18 -9.09
CA ALA A 65 16.81 5.37 -8.46
C ALA A 65 16.12 5.66 -7.12
N ASP A 66 16.89 6.15 -6.16
CA ASP A 66 16.34 6.60 -4.88
C ASP A 66 15.35 7.76 -5.08
N GLY A 67 14.24 7.71 -4.34
CA GLY A 67 13.17 8.70 -4.48
C GLY A 67 12.31 8.53 -5.74
N ALA A 68 12.44 7.42 -6.48
CA ALA A 68 11.55 7.09 -7.58
C ALA A 68 10.09 7.20 -7.15
N LYS A 69 9.29 7.82 -8.01
CA LYS A 69 7.87 8.06 -7.75
C LYS A 69 7.12 6.74 -7.71
N VAL A 70 6.25 6.61 -6.71
CA VAL A 70 5.32 5.50 -6.59
C VAL A 70 3.91 6.00 -6.96
N HIS A 71 3.27 5.33 -7.90
CA HIS A 71 1.93 5.69 -8.39
C HIS A 71 1.00 4.48 -8.47
N LEU A 72 -0.23 4.70 -8.93
CA LEU A 72 -1.16 3.63 -9.28
C LEU A 72 -1.10 3.38 -10.78
N TRP A 73 -0.86 2.13 -11.15
CA TRP A 73 -0.85 1.70 -12.54
C TRP A 73 -1.58 0.37 -12.72
N GLN A 74 -1.93 0.03 -13.95
CA GLN A 74 -2.50 -1.27 -14.28
C GLN A 74 -1.59 -2.38 -13.76
N TRP A 75 -2.14 -3.41 -13.12
CA TRP A 75 -1.37 -4.59 -12.75
C TRP A 75 -0.99 -5.40 -14.01
N TRP A 76 0.28 -5.35 -14.39
CA TRP A 76 0.84 -6.11 -15.51
C TRP A 76 1.88 -7.14 -15.06
N ARG A 77 2.00 -7.35 -13.74
CA ARG A 77 2.88 -8.34 -13.09
C ARG A 77 4.36 -8.01 -13.19
N GLY A 78 4.70 -6.74 -13.43
CA GLY A 78 6.06 -6.24 -13.42
C GLY A 78 6.71 -6.33 -12.04
N ASP A 79 8.04 -6.41 -12.01
CA ASP A 79 8.82 -6.50 -10.77
C ASP A 79 8.65 -5.27 -9.89
N ASN A 80 8.50 -4.10 -10.52
CA ASN A 80 8.21 -2.80 -9.91
C ASN A 80 6.82 -2.69 -9.27
N GLN A 81 6.01 -3.75 -9.32
CA GLN A 81 4.66 -3.83 -8.74
C GLN A 81 4.57 -4.83 -7.58
N ARG A 82 5.70 -5.45 -7.20
CA ARG A 82 5.79 -6.48 -6.17
C ARG A 82 6.50 -5.93 -4.94
N TRP A 83 5.79 -5.91 -3.82
CA TRP A 83 6.25 -5.30 -2.58
C TRP A 83 6.50 -6.37 -1.52
N ARG A 84 7.62 -6.27 -0.81
CA ARG A 84 7.90 -7.07 0.38
C ARG A 84 7.94 -6.15 1.60
N PHE A 85 7.35 -6.61 2.69
CA PHE A 85 7.45 -5.90 3.97
C PHE A 85 8.64 -6.45 4.72
N LEU A 86 9.58 -5.57 5.08
CA LEU A 86 10.69 -5.92 5.94
C LEU A 86 10.28 -5.62 7.37
N THR A 87 10.57 -6.54 8.29
CA THR A 87 10.51 -6.24 9.71
C THR A 87 11.71 -5.36 10.07
N PRO A 88 11.53 -4.31 10.90
CA PRO A 88 12.63 -3.48 11.38
C PRO A 88 13.72 -4.28 12.08
#